data_AF-A0A543JNP8-F1
#
_entry.id   AF-A0A543JNP8-F1
#
_cell.length_a   1.000
_cell.length_b   1.000
_cell.length_c   1.000
_cell.angle_alpha   90.00
_cell.angle_beta   90.00
_cell.angle_gamma   90.00
#
_symmetry.space_group_name_H-M   'P 1'
#
loop_
_entity.id
_entity.type
_entity.pdbx_description
1 polymer ?
#
loop_
_entity_poly.entity_id
_entity_poly.type
_entity_poly.pdbx_seq_one_letter_code
_entity_poly.pdbx_strand_id
1 'polypeptide(L)'
;MNSNRTKPARLGTVVVAVALVLLPFTAVGCAEDDPSGEGAARQTTAVAADAQHEYFGSDRFLGDEVVVSSVVTRVLGGKSFALDGSEYGDESLLVLTPDGIGDVEEGDVVNVSGYVERFVQADHAEEHGVFDEGVHDVYADEEFLRADHIWKGALTTQGAPTPSR
;
A
#
# COMPACT_ATOMS: atom_id res chain seq x y z
N MET A 1 -51.64 25.71 -29.00
CA MET A 1 -51.23 24.91 -27.83
C MET A 1 -50.58 25.86 -26.83
N ASN A 2 -51.38 26.46 -25.95
CA ASN A 2 -51.59 26.05 -24.54
C ASN A 2 -50.36 26.46 -23.71
N SER A 3 -50.43 27.59 -22.97
CA SER A 3 -50.78 27.67 -21.54
C SER A 3 -49.75 26.89 -20.68
N ASN A 4 -49.16 27.41 -19.60
CA ASN A 4 -49.71 28.31 -18.61
C ASN A 4 -48.58 28.80 -17.68
N ARG A 5 -48.78 29.98 -17.12
CA ARG A 5 -47.99 30.63 -16.08
C ARG A 5 -48.37 30.07 -14.71
N THR A 6 -47.41 29.67 -13.86
CA THR A 6 -47.60 29.59 -12.39
C THR A 6 -46.27 29.85 -11.65
N LYS A 7 -46.27 30.91 -10.83
CA LYS A 7 -45.32 31.19 -9.72
C LYS A 7 -45.85 30.49 -8.43
N PRO A 8 -45.42 30.78 -7.17
CA PRO A 8 -44.12 31.12 -6.53
C PRO A 8 -43.84 30.31 -5.22
N ALA A 9 -42.69 30.59 -4.56
CA ALA A 9 -42.41 30.51 -3.10
C ALA A 9 -42.40 29.10 -2.45
N ARG A 10 -41.58 28.77 -1.44
CA ARG A 10 -41.27 29.41 -0.14
C ARG A 10 -39.91 28.90 0.36
N LEU A 11 -39.01 29.72 0.88
CA LEU A 11 -38.82 30.08 2.31
C LEU A 11 -38.99 28.91 3.29
N GLY A 12 -37.93 28.59 4.03
CA GLY A 12 -37.98 27.69 5.19
C GLY A 12 -36.62 27.46 5.83
N THR A 13 -36.06 28.48 6.49
CA THR A 13 -34.99 28.31 7.48
C THR A 13 -35.55 27.55 8.68
N VAL A 14 -34.93 26.45 9.08
CA VAL A 14 -35.13 25.88 10.42
C VAL A 14 -33.76 25.52 11.00
N VAL A 15 -33.32 26.36 11.94
CA VAL A 15 -32.34 26.05 12.97
C VAL A 15 -33.06 25.19 14.01
N VAL A 16 -32.51 24.02 14.37
CA VAL A 16 -32.85 23.35 15.63
C VAL A 16 -31.58 22.93 16.33
N ALA A 17 -31.44 23.46 17.54
CA ALA A 17 -30.38 23.22 18.49
C ALA A 17 -30.61 21.92 19.29
N VAL A 18 -29.50 21.23 19.55
CA VAL A 18 -29.10 20.46 20.75
C VAL A 18 -30.20 19.98 21.72
N ALA A 19 -30.24 18.67 21.94
CA ALA A 19 -30.73 18.07 23.18
C ALA A 19 -29.75 16.97 23.64
N LEU A 20 -29.06 17.24 24.77
CA LEU A 20 -28.30 16.27 25.55
C LEU A 20 -29.22 15.19 26.11
N VAL A 21 -28.87 13.91 25.92
CA VAL A 21 -29.40 12.81 26.73
C VAL A 21 -28.24 12.11 27.41
N LEU A 22 -28.24 12.21 28.74
CA LEU A 22 -27.39 11.48 29.67
C LEU A 22 -27.77 9.99 29.68
N LEU A 23 -26.80 9.11 29.45
CA LEU A 23 -26.93 7.68 29.76
C LEU A 23 -25.99 7.31 30.92
N PRO A 24 -26.49 6.67 31.98
CA PRO A 24 -25.66 6.13 33.05
C PRO A 24 -25.32 4.67 32.74
N PHE A 25 -24.03 4.35 32.59
CA PHE A 25 -23.55 2.98 32.70
C PHE A 25 -22.63 2.86 33.91
N THR A 26 -23.10 2.12 34.90
CA THR A 26 -22.39 1.73 36.11
C THR A 26 -21.78 0.33 35.96
N ALA A 27 -20.68 0.13 36.69
CA ALA A 27 -19.94 -1.11 37.00
C ALA A 27 -18.79 -1.45 36.03
N VAL A 28 -17.54 -1.05 36.34
CA VAL A 28 -16.58 -1.65 37.31
C VAL A 28 -15.84 -2.84 36.71
N GLY A 29 -14.56 -2.60 36.43
CA GLY A 29 -13.50 -3.60 36.27
C GLY A 29 -12.18 -2.89 36.53
N CYS A 30 -11.73 -2.87 37.79
CA CYS A 30 -10.39 -2.43 38.14
C CYS A 30 -9.42 -3.59 37.90
N ALA A 31 -8.35 -3.32 37.14
CA ALA A 31 -7.03 -3.87 37.39
C ALA A 31 -6.00 -2.83 36.90
N GLU A 32 -5.08 -2.51 37.80
CA GLU A 32 -4.07 -1.44 37.75
C GLU A 32 -3.05 -1.51 36.59
N ASP A 33 -2.52 -0.32 36.29
CA ASP A 33 -1.21 0.11 35.79
C ASP A 33 -0.38 -0.74 34.82
N ASP A 34 -0.12 -0.15 33.64
CA ASP A 34 1.21 -0.12 33.02
C ASP A 34 1.35 1.12 32.11
N PRO A 35 2.20 2.12 32.43
CA PRO A 35 2.57 3.18 31.50
C PRO A 35 3.65 2.65 30.54
N SER A 36 3.23 1.78 29.61
CA SER A 36 4.13 1.23 28.60
C SER A 36 4.08 2.05 27.31
N GLY A 37 5.12 2.87 27.15
CA GLY A 37 5.87 2.99 25.90
C GLY A 37 5.18 3.71 24.73
N GLU A 38 5.68 4.90 24.45
CA GLU A 38 5.81 5.39 23.07
C GLU A 38 6.30 4.26 22.15
N GLY A 39 5.48 3.95 21.15
CA GLY A 39 5.70 2.82 20.25
C GLY A 39 4.40 2.28 19.66
N ALA A 40 3.34 3.09 19.55
CA ALA A 40 2.28 2.80 18.62
C ALA A 40 2.89 2.96 17.23
N ALA A 41 3.40 1.86 16.69
CA ALA A 41 3.63 1.70 15.27
C ALA A 41 2.40 2.29 14.58
N ARG A 42 2.63 3.33 13.79
CA ARG A 42 1.60 4.04 13.07
C ARG A 42 1.00 2.99 12.13
N GLN A 43 -0.12 2.38 12.53
CA GLN A 43 -0.89 1.52 11.64
C GLN A 43 -1.48 2.42 10.56
N THR A 44 -0.71 2.64 9.50
CA THR A 44 -1.23 3.22 8.27
C THR A 44 -1.95 2.09 7.58
N THR A 45 -3.26 2.04 7.74
CA THR A 45 -4.10 1.27 6.82
C THR A 45 -3.89 1.87 5.44
N ALA A 46 -2.99 1.32 4.64
CA ALA A 46 -2.94 1.57 3.20
C ALA A 46 -4.13 0.85 2.54
N VAL A 47 -5.34 1.24 2.93
CA VAL A 47 -6.57 0.98 2.20
C VAL A 47 -7.31 2.30 2.12
N ALA A 48 -6.77 3.20 1.32
CA ALA A 48 -7.55 4.26 0.73
C ALA A 48 -7.12 4.34 -0.73
N ALA A 49 -8.09 4.26 -1.63
CA ALA A 49 -7.93 4.53 -3.06
C ALA A 49 -7.43 5.97 -3.37
N ASP A 50 -6.89 6.67 -2.38
CA ASP A 50 -6.34 8.03 -2.40
C ASP A 50 -4.81 8.05 -2.22
N ALA A 51 -4.16 6.92 -1.88
CA ALA A 51 -2.70 6.84 -1.79
C ALA A 51 -1.99 6.64 -3.14
N GLN A 52 -2.76 6.57 -4.23
CA GLN A 52 -2.33 6.02 -5.53
C GLN A 52 -1.41 6.94 -6.35
N HIS A 53 -0.87 8.00 -5.76
CA HIS A 53 -0.01 8.97 -6.46
C HIS A 53 1.13 9.49 -5.57
N GLU A 54 1.41 8.82 -4.44
CA GLU A 54 2.53 9.21 -3.59
C GLU A 54 3.82 8.53 -4.08
N TYR A 55 4.86 9.34 -4.24
CA TYR A 55 6.16 8.87 -4.75
C TYR A 55 6.77 7.81 -3.82
N PHE A 56 6.90 6.60 -4.34
CA PHE A 56 7.45 5.43 -3.67
C PHE A 56 8.96 5.55 -3.43
N GLY A 57 9.70 6.20 -4.32
CA GLY A 57 11.14 6.48 -4.19
C GLY A 57 11.49 7.57 -3.16
N SER A 58 10.70 7.68 -2.09
CA SER A 58 11.01 8.56 -0.97
C SER A 58 11.12 7.77 0.32
N ASP A 59 12.05 8.21 1.18
CA ASP A 59 12.34 7.65 2.51
C ASP A 59 11.10 7.46 3.42
N ARG A 60 9.95 8.05 3.06
CA ARG A 60 8.71 8.00 3.84
C ARG A 60 8.12 6.61 3.97
N PHE A 61 8.36 5.73 3.00
CA PHE A 61 7.79 4.38 2.96
C PHE A 61 8.78 3.31 3.43
N LEU A 62 10.04 3.67 3.68
CA LEU A 62 11.05 2.73 4.13
C LEU A 62 10.59 2.01 5.42
N GLY A 63 10.56 0.68 5.35
CA GLY A 63 10.11 -0.21 6.42
C GLY A 63 8.59 -0.44 6.48
N ASP A 64 7.79 0.25 5.67
CA ASP A 64 6.34 0.02 5.60
C ASP A 64 6.03 -1.24 4.77
N GLU A 65 5.03 -1.99 5.21
CA GLU A 65 4.41 -3.04 4.41
C GLU A 65 3.37 -2.43 3.45
N VAL A 66 3.48 -2.76 2.17
CA VAL A 66 2.66 -2.18 1.09
C VAL A 66 2.12 -3.28 0.17
N VAL A 67 1.11 -2.92 -0.62
CA VAL A 67 0.63 -3.73 -1.74
C VAL A 67 0.73 -2.90 -3.01
N VAL A 68 1.55 -3.36 -3.96
CA VAL A 68 1.74 -2.75 -5.28
C VAL A 68 1.03 -3.59 -6.32
N SER A 69 0.29 -2.97 -7.24
CA SER A 69 -0.38 -3.63 -8.37
C SER A 69 0.11 -2.98 -9.66
N SER A 70 0.89 -3.71 -10.45
CA SER A 70 1.49 -3.13 -11.66
C SER A 70 1.87 -4.19 -12.70
N VAL A 71 2.27 -3.71 -13.88
CA VAL A 71 2.75 -4.54 -14.99
C VAL A 71 4.20 -4.92 -14.75
N VAL A 72 4.55 -6.18 -14.98
CA VAL A 72 5.93 -6.66 -15.01
C VAL A 72 6.59 -6.15 -16.29
N THR A 73 7.55 -5.26 -16.16
CA THR A 73 8.28 -4.68 -17.29
C THR A 73 9.48 -5.52 -17.69
N ARG A 74 10.08 -6.25 -16.74
CA ARG A 74 11.25 -7.09 -17.00
C ARG A 74 11.41 -8.22 -15.99
N VAL A 75 11.80 -9.41 -16.43
CA VAL A 75 12.28 -10.47 -15.53
C VAL A 75 13.80 -10.42 -15.45
N LEU A 76 14.34 -10.23 -14.24
CA LEU A 76 15.77 -10.01 -14.00
C LEU A 76 16.50 -11.28 -13.55
N GLY A 77 15.77 -12.28 -13.05
CA GLY A 77 16.28 -13.59 -12.67
C GLY A 77 15.22 -14.44 -11.97
N GLY A 78 15.60 -15.62 -11.47
CA GLY A 78 14.65 -16.53 -10.80
C GLY A 78 14.07 -16.00 -9.48
N LYS A 79 14.63 -14.91 -8.94
CA LYS A 79 14.27 -14.28 -7.66
C LYS A 79 14.03 -12.78 -7.76
N SER A 80 14.06 -12.21 -8.97
CA SER A 80 13.94 -10.77 -9.17
C SER A 80 13.27 -10.40 -10.49
N PHE A 81 12.49 -9.33 -10.45
CA PHE A 81 11.83 -8.75 -11.61
C PHE A 81 11.58 -7.25 -11.34
N ALA A 82 11.24 -6.53 -12.40
CA ALA A 82 10.92 -5.12 -12.37
C ALA A 82 9.45 -4.89 -12.72
N LEU A 83 8.81 -3.99 -11.98
CA LEU A 83 7.48 -3.48 -12.25
C LEU A 83 7.56 -2.11 -12.93
N ASP A 84 6.49 -1.73 -13.62
CA ASP A 84 6.25 -0.33 -14.01
C ASP A 84 6.00 0.49 -12.73
N GLY A 85 6.90 1.45 -12.47
CA GLY A 85 6.87 2.30 -11.28
C GLY A 85 6.09 3.61 -11.48
N SER A 86 5.58 3.88 -12.68
CA SER A 86 5.13 5.24 -13.06
C SER A 86 3.98 5.77 -12.21
N GLU A 87 3.01 4.92 -11.86
CA GLU A 87 1.90 5.26 -10.94
C GLU A 87 2.38 5.53 -9.50
N TYR A 88 3.58 5.06 -9.18
CA TYR A 88 4.26 5.22 -7.89
C TYR A 88 5.37 6.29 -7.95
N GLY A 89 5.41 7.05 -9.04
CA GLY A 89 6.33 8.17 -9.26
C GLY A 89 7.77 7.79 -9.59
N ASP A 90 8.05 6.52 -9.83
CA ASP A 90 9.35 6.04 -10.32
C ASP A 90 9.25 5.59 -11.79
N GLU A 91 10.37 5.40 -12.49
CA GLU A 91 10.37 4.78 -13.81
C GLU A 91 10.23 3.26 -13.72
N SER A 92 10.77 2.65 -12.66
CA SER A 92 10.76 1.21 -12.45
C SER A 92 10.80 0.91 -10.97
N LEU A 93 10.18 -0.20 -10.57
CA LEU A 93 10.24 -0.69 -9.20
C LEU A 93 10.86 -2.09 -9.18
N LEU A 94 12.02 -2.23 -8.53
CA LEU A 94 12.66 -3.52 -8.31
C LEU A 94 11.88 -4.34 -7.26
N VAL A 95 11.66 -5.61 -7.57
CA VAL A 95 11.09 -6.59 -6.64
C VAL A 95 12.07 -7.73 -6.42
N LEU A 96 12.37 -8.04 -5.16
CA LEU A 96 13.18 -9.17 -4.74
C LEU A 96 12.36 -10.13 -3.89
N THR A 97 12.52 -11.44 -4.12
CA THR A 97 11.85 -12.48 -3.33
C THR A 97 12.83 -13.61 -2.97
N PRO A 98 12.87 -14.08 -1.71
CA PRO A 98 13.73 -15.21 -1.33
C PRO A 98 13.20 -16.55 -1.90
N ASP A 99 11.89 -16.67 -2.09
CA ASP A 99 11.18 -17.90 -2.48
C ASP A 99 11.15 -18.14 -4.00
N GLY A 100 11.51 -17.13 -4.79
CA GLY A 100 11.50 -17.16 -6.24
C GLY A 100 10.21 -16.62 -6.85
N ILE A 101 10.28 -16.26 -8.14
CA ILE A 101 9.21 -15.51 -8.82
C ILE A 101 8.06 -16.38 -9.35
N GLY A 102 8.16 -17.70 -9.25
CA GLY A 102 7.12 -18.63 -9.75
C GLY A 102 6.97 -18.59 -11.28
N ASP A 103 5.72 -18.40 -11.75
CA ASP A 103 5.32 -18.34 -13.17
C ASP A 103 5.08 -16.90 -13.67
N VAL A 104 5.69 -15.92 -13.00
CA VAL A 104 5.64 -14.50 -13.41
C VAL A 104 6.43 -14.30 -14.70
N GLU A 105 5.80 -13.66 -15.68
CA GLU A 105 6.36 -13.35 -16.99
C GLU A 105 6.28 -11.84 -17.29
N GLU A 106 7.11 -11.36 -18.22
CA GLU A 106 7.02 -9.98 -18.72
C GLU A 106 5.65 -9.71 -19.34
N GLY A 107 5.05 -8.56 -19.01
CA GLY A 107 3.72 -8.16 -19.44
C GLY A 107 2.58 -8.63 -18.53
N ASP A 108 2.85 -9.48 -17.53
CA ASP A 108 1.85 -9.84 -16.53
C ASP A 108 1.43 -8.64 -15.68
N VAL A 109 0.16 -8.57 -15.31
CA VAL A 109 -0.31 -7.72 -14.20
C VAL A 109 -0.24 -8.56 -12.93
N VAL A 110 0.57 -8.13 -11.98
CA VAL A 110 0.77 -8.80 -10.69
C VAL A 110 0.46 -7.85 -9.55
N ASN A 111 0.18 -8.43 -8.39
CA ASN A 111 0.19 -7.72 -7.13
C ASN A 111 1.28 -8.30 -6.25
N VAL A 112 1.97 -7.41 -5.55
CA VAL A 112 3.06 -7.75 -4.66
C VAL A 112 2.78 -7.15 -3.31
N SER A 113 2.65 -7.98 -2.28
CA SER A 113 2.68 -7.53 -0.89
C SER A 113 4.08 -7.74 -0.33
N GLY A 114 4.60 -6.76 0.39
CA GLY A 114 5.94 -6.83 0.94
C GLY A 114 6.38 -5.53 1.59
N TYR A 115 7.66 -5.46 1.92
CA TYR A 115 8.26 -4.32 2.64
C TYR A 115 9.09 -3.46 1.71
N VAL A 116 8.96 -2.15 1.85
CA VAL A 116 9.84 -1.19 1.15
C VAL A 116 11.17 -1.13 1.88
N GLU A 117 12.26 -1.40 1.18
CA GLU A 117 13.61 -1.40 1.72
C GLU A 117 14.55 -0.64 0.80
N ARG A 118 15.71 -0.21 1.31
CA ARG A 118 16.72 0.41 0.47
C ARG A 118 17.64 -0.65 -0.11
N PHE A 119 17.82 -0.64 -1.42
CA PHE A 119 18.63 -1.63 -2.11
C PHE A 119 20.12 -1.33 -1.92
N VAL A 120 20.76 -2.19 -1.14
CA VAL A 120 22.22 -2.23 -1.02
C VAL A 120 22.70 -3.54 -1.62
N GLN A 121 23.36 -3.49 -2.77
CA GLN A 121 23.74 -4.69 -3.53
C GLN A 121 24.52 -5.71 -2.69
N ALA A 122 25.40 -5.24 -1.80
CA ALA A 122 26.21 -6.08 -0.91
C ALA A 122 25.37 -6.90 0.08
N ASP A 123 24.20 -6.39 0.51
CA ASP A 123 23.37 -7.04 1.53
C ASP A 123 22.48 -8.14 0.94
N HIS A 124 22.20 -8.08 -0.36
CA HIS A 124 21.20 -8.95 -1.01
C HIS A 124 21.81 -10.01 -1.95
N ALA A 125 23.10 -9.92 -2.26
CA ALA A 125 23.77 -10.81 -3.21
C ALA A 125 23.79 -12.29 -2.77
N GLU A 126 23.86 -12.57 -1.47
CA GLU A 126 23.87 -13.95 -0.95
C GLU A 126 22.46 -14.57 -0.86
N GLU A 127 21.44 -13.81 -0.47
CA GLU A 127 20.07 -14.31 -0.23
C GLU A 127 19.23 -14.43 -1.51
N HIS A 128 19.40 -13.47 -2.42
CA HIS A 128 18.61 -13.38 -3.65
C HIS A 128 19.32 -13.96 -4.87
N GLY A 129 20.51 -14.54 -4.67
CA GLY A 129 21.27 -15.28 -5.66
C GLY A 129 21.99 -14.34 -6.61
N VAL A 130 23.33 -14.32 -6.49
CA VAL A 130 24.33 -13.72 -7.39
C VAL A 130 23.69 -12.96 -8.54
N PHE A 131 23.44 -11.66 -8.30
CA PHE A 131 23.02 -10.76 -9.35
C PHE A 131 24.06 -10.86 -10.48
N ASP A 132 23.61 -11.19 -11.70
CA ASP A 132 24.47 -11.06 -12.88
C ASP A 132 25.09 -9.66 -12.83
N GLU A 133 26.42 -9.57 -12.87
CA GLU A 133 27.14 -8.31 -12.68
C GLU A 133 26.55 -7.23 -13.60
N GLY A 134 25.95 -6.20 -13.01
CA GLY A 134 25.42 -5.04 -13.73
C GLY A 134 23.90 -4.97 -13.93
N VAL A 135 23.13 -6.05 -13.74
CA VAL A 135 21.67 -6.02 -13.99
C VAL A 135 20.94 -5.13 -12.98
N HIS A 136 21.44 -5.08 -11.75
CA HIS A 136 20.80 -4.36 -10.64
C HIS A 136 21.50 -3.05 -10.28
N ASP A 137 22.59 -2.70 -10.97
CA ASP A 137 23.36 -1.48 -10.71
C ASP A 137 22.52 -0.21 -10.89
N VAL A 138 21.51 -0.28 -11.76
CA VAL A 138 20.57 0.83 -11.99
C VAL A 138 19.69 1.12 -10.77
N TYR A 139 19.52 0.15 -9.86
CA TYR A 139 18.71 0.27 -8.65
C TYR A 139 19.55 0.55 -7.40
N ALA A 140 20.87 0.75 -7.54
CA ALA A 140 21.75 0.97 -6.40
C ALA A 140 21.32 2.20 -5.59
N ASP A 141 21.19 2.03 -4.28
CA ASP A 141 20.73 3.06 -3.34
C ASP A 141 19.27 3.51 -3.53
N GLU A 142 18.49 2.84 -4.39
CA GLU A 142 17.05 3.10 -4.59
C GLU A 142 16.17 2.25 -3.65
N GLU A 143 14.94 2.67 -3.44
CA GLU A 143 13.92 1.86 -2.76
C GLU A 143 13.47 0.69 -3.64
N PHE A 144 13.37 -0.50 -3.05
CA PHE A 144 12.85 -1.71 -3.68
C PHE A 144 11.80 -2.37 -2.80
N LEU A 145 11.05 -3.30 -3.39
CA LEU A 145 10.06 -4.10 -2.68
C LEU A 145 10.60 -5.50 -2.38
N ARG A 146 10.84 -5.80 -1.11
CA ARG A 146 11.07 -7.18 -0.66
C ARG A 146 9.72 -7.89 -0.54
N ALA A 147 9.44 -8.79 -1.45
CA ALA A 147 8.15 -9.46 -1.57
C ALA A 147 7.99 -10.63 -0.60
N ASP A 148 6.85 -10.65 0.09
CA ASP A 148 6.35 -11.79 0.86
C ASP A 148 5.35 -12.62 0.05
N HIS A 149 4.47 -11.96 -0.71
CA HIS A 149 3.49 -12.63 -1.56
C HIS A 149 3.37 -11.97 -2.93
N ILE A 150 3.28 -12.80 -3.96
CA ILE A 150 3.10 -12.40 -5.35
C ILE A 150 1.92 -13.19 -5.92
N TRP A 151 0.96 -12.50 -6.54
CA TRP A 151 -0.16 -13.15 -7.23
C TRP A 151 -0.60 -12.38 -8.47
N LYS A 152 -1.06 -13.12 -9.48
CA LYS A 152 -1.48 -12.58 -10.78
C LYS A 152 -2.92 -12.06 -10.76
N GLY A 153 -3.20 -11.07 -11.61
CA GLY A 153 -4.52 -10.47 -11.81
C GLY A 153 -4.67 -9.12 -11.12
N ALA A 154 -5.71 -8.35 -11.43
CA ALA A 154 -5.96 -7.07 -10.78
C ALA A 154 -6.39 -7.26 -9.31
N LEU A 155 -6.07 -6.30 -8.43
CA LEU A 155 -6.67 -6.21 -7.09
C LEU A 155 -8.20 -6.14 -7.21
N THR A 156 -8.85 -7.30 -7.09
CA THR A 156 -10.25 -7.33 -6.74
C THR A 156 -10.33 -7.27 -5.22
N THR A 157 -11.31 -6.55 -4.67
CA THR A 157 -11.55 -6.43 -3.21
C THR A 157 -11.64 -7.79 -2.48
N GLN A 158 -11.72 -8.89 -3.22
CA GLN A 158 -11.84 -10.26 -2.73
C GLN A 158 -10.53 -11.08 -2.69
N GLY A 159 -9.38 -10.51 -3.09
CA GLY A 159 -8.14 -11.27 -3.26
C GLY A 159 -6.88 -10.71 -2.60
N ALA A 160 -6.93 -9.55 -1.93
CA ALA A 160 -5.77 -9.03 -1.22
C ALA A 160 -5.50 -9.88 0.04
N PRO A 161 -4.29 -10.46 0.20
CA PRO A 161 -3.92 -11.08 1.47
C PRO A 161 -3.92 -9.99 2.56
N THR A 162 -4.46 -10.34 3.72
CA THR A 162 -4.40 -9.46 4.88
C THR A 162 -2.94 -9.44 5.38
N PRO A 163 -2.30 -8.27 5.50
CA PRO A 163 -0.94 -8.17 6.05
C PRO A 163 -0.86 -8.83 7.42
N SER A 164 0.23 -9.54 7.68
CA SER A 164 0.41 -10.29 8.93
C SER A 164 0.84 -9.34 10.05
N ARG A 165 0.05 -9.32 11.13
CA ARG A 165 0.18 -8.42 12.29
C ARG A 165 1.40 -8.72 13.16
#